data_AF-A0A7C5KTV3-F1
#
_entry.id   AF-A0A7C5KTV3-F1
#
_cell.length_a   1.000
_cell.length_b   1.000
_cell.length_c   1.000
_cell.angle_alpha   90.00
_cell.angle_beta   90.00
_cell.angle_gamma   90.00
#
_symmetry.space_group_name_H-M   'P 1'
#
loop_
_entity.id
_entity.type
_entity.pdbx_description
1 polymer ?
#
loop_
_entity_poly.entity_id
_entity_poly.type
_entity_poly.pdbx_seq_one_letter_code
_entity_poly.pdbx_strand_id
1 'polypeptide(L)'
;MICNGAAVARGVIAIELAELLKDQDEAVRNGLIMFLKKTFPHLGETAVKSLYWCGTGTKVKGITLQLGGKYNITFNARKGKVLVNTQGFALAREADNVKAIESGLTALLTGLGGVALQNRILSAIKAAGHPVISEQRAGNGALVASIDLSGLAARVVVTLGGEVSVITTEGTFEDGKGKIEGLLAQLGAQGLTITLERPIESHRHDDPQTAARHHAYWHGRQV
;
A
#
# COMPACT_ATOMS: atom_id res chain seq x y z
N MET A 1 3.67 -42.22 -14.43
CA MET A 1 2.74 -41.10 -14.17
C MET A 1 3.59 -39.93 -13.68
N ILE A 2 3.99 -39.03 -14.59
CA ILE A 2 4.98 -37.98 -14.29
C ILE A 2 4.21 -36.66 -14.12
N CYS A 3 4.16 -36.14 -12.89
CA CYS A 3 3.68 -34.80 -12.60
C CYS A 3 4.68 -33.75 -13.09
N ASN A 4 4.83 -33.59 -14.41
CA ASN A 4 5.50 -32.44 -15.02
C ASN A 4 4.46 -31.30 -15.15
N GLY A 5 3.92 -30.75 -14.07
CA GLY A 5 4.61 -29.75 -13.28
C GLY A 5 4.20 -28.36 -13.78
N ALA A 6 2.96 -27.95 -13.50
CA ALA A 6 2.51 -26.60 -13.80
C ALA A 6 3.50 -25.58 -13.21
N ALA A 7 3.81 -24.52 -13.96
CA ALA A 7 4.58 -23.40 -13.44
C ALA A 7 3.72 -22.64 -12.43
N VAL A 8 4.28 -22.35 -11.25
CA VAL A 8 3.59 -21.69 -10.13
C VAL A 8 4.51 -20.63 -9.52
N ALA A 9 3.98 -19.43 -9.31
CA ALA A 9 4.60 -18.37 -8.51
C ALA A 9 3.63 -17.91 -7.42
N ARG A 10 4.20 -17.54 -6.26
CA ARG A 10 3.45 -17.10 -5.08
C ARG A 10 4.03 -15.78 -4.59
N GLY A 11 3.16 -14.78 -4.50
CA GLY A 11 3.44 -13.48 -3.94
C GLY A 11 2.75 -13.28 -2.60
N VAL A 12 3.31 -12.38 -1.80
CA VAL A 12 2.73 -11.95 -0.53
C VAL A 12 2.74 -10.43 -0.49
N ILE A 13 1.61 -9.86 -0.09
CA ILE A 13 1.49 -8.46 0.31
C ILE A 13 1.27 -8.41 1.84
N ALA A 14 1.69 -7.32 2.47
CA ALA A 14 1.46 -7.08 3.89
C ALA A 14 -0.05 -7.21 4.20
N ILE A 15 -0.40 -7.91 5.29
CA ILE A 15 -1.80 -8.28 5.56
C ILE A 15 -2.65 -7.04 5.82
N GLU A 16 -2.04 -6.04 6.46
CA GLU A 16 -2.61 -4.74 6.77
C GLU A 16 -3.04 -4.00 5.49
N LEU A 17 -2.18 -4.03 4.46
CA LEU A 17 -2.49 -3.46 3.15
C LEU A 17 -3.55 -4.27 2.41
N ALA A 18 -3.50 -5.61 2.52
CA ALA A 18 -4.46 -6.50 1.90
C ALA A 18 -5.88 -6.32 2.47
N GLU A 19 -5.99 -6.07 3.77
CA GLU A 19 -7.26 -5.83 4.44
C GLU A 19 -7.94 -4.56 3.93
N LEU A 20 -7.18 -3.50 3.63
CA LEU A 20 -7.72 -2.27 3.06
C LEU A 20 -8.32 -2.45 1.65
N LEU A 21 -7.90 -3.51 0.95
CA LEU A 21 -8.38 -3.85 -0.38
C LEU A 21 -9.60 -4.80 -0.37
N LYS A 22 -9.92 -5.40 0.78
CA LYS A 22 -10.94 -6.45 0.92
C LYS A 22 -12.33 -5.98 0.52
N ASP A 23 -12.66 -4.72 0.81
CA ASP A 23 -13.98 -4.15 0.50
C ASP A 23 -14.01 -3.41 -0.84
N GLN A 24 -12.91 -3.51 -1.62
CA GLN A 24 -12.72 -2.85 -2.91
C GLN A 24 -12.58 -3.87 -4.05
N ASP A 25 -13.20 -5.04 -3.92
CA ASP A 25 -13.04 -6.17 -4.84
C ASP A 25 -13.20 -5.78 -6.32
N GLU A 26 -14.18 -4.94 -6.64
CA GLU A 26 -14.41 -4.48 -8.02
C GLU A 26 -13.31 -3.55 -8.53
N ALA A 27 -12.90 -2.55 -7.74
CA ALA A 27 -11.85 -1.61 -8.13
C ALA A 27 -10.51 -2.34 -8.28
N VAL A 28 -10.18 -3.23 -7.34
CA VAL A 28 -8.98 -4.07 -7.39
C VAL A 28 -9.02 -4.96 -8.64
N ARG A 29 -10.13 -5.65 -8.89
CA ARG A 29 -10.30 -6.49 -10.08
C ARG A 29 -10.08 -5.71 -11.37
N ASN A 30 -10.68 -4.53 -11.51
CA ASN A 30 -10.53 -3.68 -12.68
C ASN A 30 -9.08 -3.19 -12.85
N GLY A 31 -8.43 -2.82 -11.75
CA GLY A 31 -7.01 -2.45 -11.73
C GLY A 31 -6.10 -3.60 -12.20
N LEU A 32 -6.34 -4.82 -11.71
CA LEU A 32 -5.61 -6.02 -12.14
C LEU A 32 -5.82 -6.29 -13.64
N ILE A 33 -7.05 -6.22 -14.13
CA ILE A 33 -7.35 -6.43 -15.57
C ILE A 33 -6.64 -5.38 -16.43
N MET A 34 -6.71 -4.10 -16.04
CA MET A 34 -6.06 -3.02 -16.78
C MET A 34 -4.53 -3.19 -16.79
N PHE A 35 -3.94 -3.55 -15.65
CA PHE A 35 -2.52 -3.84 -15.55
C PHE A 35 -2.11 -5.01 -16.46
N LEU A 36 -2.84 -6.12 -16.41
CA LEU A 36 -2.54 -7.30 -17.23
C LEU A 36 -2.63 -6.98 -18.73
N LYS A 37 -3.68 -6.27 -19.16
CA LYS A 37 -3.84 -5.84 -20.55
C LYS A 37 -2.71 -4.92 -21.01
N LYS A 38 -2.25 -4.00 -20.15
CA LYS A 38 -1.20 -3.03 -20.49
C LYS A 38 0.20 -3.65 -20.49
N THR A 39 0.51 -4.47 -19.49
CA THR A 39 1.87 -5.01 -19.25
C THR A 39 2.11 -6.31 -19.99
N PHE A 40 1.08 -7.14 -20.18
CA PHE A 40 1.18 -8.46 -20.81
C PHE A 40 0.23 -8.65 -22.00
N PRO A 41 0.14 -7.69 -22.95
CA PRO A 41 -0.80 -7.80 -24.08
C PRO A 41 -0.52 -9.03 -24.97
N HIS A 42 0.75 -9.44 -25.05
CA HIS A 42 1.21 -10.59 -25.83
C HIS A 42 0.75 -11.95 -25.26
N LEU A 43 0.28 -11.99 -24.00
CA LEU A 43 -0.21 -13.22 -23.37
C LEU A 43 -1.71 -13.47 -23.63
N GLY A 44 -2.40 -12.59 -24.36
CA GLY A 44 -3.79 -12.75 -24.76
C GLY A 44 -4.80 -12.04 -23.83
N GLU A 45 -6.08 -12.37 -23.99
CA GLU A 45 -7.17 -11.68 -23.29
C GLU A 45 -7.24 -12.03 -21.80
N THR A 46 -7.66 -11.06 -20.99
CA THR A 46 -7.93 -11.25 -19.56
C THR A 46 -9.42 -11.40 -19.32
N ALA A 47 -9.83 -12.47 -18.66
CA ALA A 47 -11.21 -12.76 -18.29
C ALA A 47 -11.37 -12.99 -16.78
N VAL A 48 -12.51 -12.58 -16.23
CA VAL A 48 -12.89 -12.93 -14.85
C VAL A 48 -13.38 -14.37 -14.84
N LYS A 49 -12.87 -15.21 -13.93
CA LYS A 49 -13.22 -16.63 -13.90
C LYS A 49 -13.32 -17.12 -12.47
N SER A 50 -14.41 -17.81 -12.12
CA SER A 50 -14.48 -18.54 -10.86
C SER A 50 -13.56 -19.76 -10.94
N LEU A 51 -12.46 -19.74 -10.18
CA LEU A 51 -11.54 -20.87 -10.08
C LEU A 51 -11.92 -21.80 -8.92
N TYR A 52 -11.59 -23.09 -9.07
CA TYR A 52 -11.86 -24.14 -8.08
C TYR A 52 -10.57 -24.93 -7.83
N TRP A 53 -10.37 -25.40 -6.60
CA TRP A 53 -9.21 -26.22 -6.25
C TRP A 53 -9.37 -27.64 -6.81
N CYS A 54 -8.39 -28.10 -7.59
CA CYS A 54 -8.44 -29.37 -8.33
C CYS A 54 -8.57 -30.65 -7.47
N GLY A 55 -8.44 -30.57 -6.14
CA GLY A 55 -8.58 -31.74 -5.24
C GLY A 55 -9.83 -31.72 -4.37
N THR A 56 -10.46 -30.56 -4.17
CA THR A 56 -11.57 -30.40 -3.21
C THR A 56 -12.85 -29.93 -3.88
N GLY A 57 -12.81 -29.47 -5.14
CA GLY A 57 -13.94 -28.85 -5.82
C GLY A 57 -14.41 -27.54 -5.15
N THR A 58 -13.68 -27.04 -4.15
CA THR A 58 -14.07 -25.83 -3.43
C THR A 58 -13.67 -24.59 -4.23
N LYS A 59 -14.57 -23.60 -4.27
CA LYS A 59 -14.31 -22.32 -4.93
C LYS A 59 -13.12 -21.64 -4.27
N VAL A 60 -12.19 -21.18 -5.09
CA VAL A 60 -11.05 -20.39 -4.65
C VAL A 60 -11.59 -19.06 -4.09
N LYS A 61 -11.21 -18.73 -2.85
CA LYS A 61 -11.63 -17.49 -2.19
C LYS A 61 -10.79 -16.32 -2.70
N GLY A 62 -11.46 -15.22 -3.06
CA GLY A 62 -10.84 -13.96 -3.51
C GLY A 62 -11.09 -13.67 -4.98
N ILE A 63 -10.34 -12.71 -5.53
CA ILE A 63 -10.42 -12.31 -6.93
C ILE A 63 -9.69 -13.36 -7.76
N THR A 64 -10.36 -13.83 -8.81
CA THR A 64 -9.86 -14.90 -9.68
C THR A 64 -10.00 -14.49 -11.15
N LEU A 65 -8.88 -14.54 -11.87
CA LEU A 65 -8.75 -14.11 -13.26
C LEU A 65 -8.06 -15.20 -14.08
N GLN A 66 -8.30 -15.19 -15.38
CA GLN A 66 -7.58 -15.99 -16.37
C GLN A 66 -6.99 -15.07 -17.44
N LEU A 67 -5.72 -15.27 -17.79
CA LEU A 67 -5.02 -14.56 -18.85
C LEU A 67 -4.65 -15.54 -19.98
N GLY A 68 -5.04 -15.22 -21.21
CA GLY A 68 -4.71 -16.00 -22.41
C GLY A 68 -5.27 -17.42 -22.44
N GLY A 69 -6.28 -17.72 -21.62
CA GLY A 69 -6.74 -19.09 -21.41
C GLY A 69 -5.73 -20.01 -20.71
N LYS A 70 -4.54 -19.52 -20.37
CA LYS A 70 -3.40 -20.32 -19.91
C LYS A 70 -2.96 -19.99 -18.48
N TYR A 71 -2.99 -18.74 -18.06
CA TYR A 71 -2.51 -18.36 -16.72
C TYR A 71 -3.70 -18.10 -15.80
N ASN A 72 -3.78 -18.85 -14.71
CA ASN A 72 -4.73 -18.65 -13.64
C ASN A 72 -4.12 -17.74 -12.59
N ILE A 73 -4.85 -16.70 -12.20
CA ILE A 73 -4.41 -15.68 -11.26
C ILE A 73 -5.42 -15.65 -10.12
N THR A 74 -4.93 -15.68 -8.89
CA THR A 74 -5.75 -15.56 -7.68
C THR A 74 -5.14 -14.52 -6.76
N PHE A 75 -5.97 -13.61 -6.27
CA PHE A 75 -5.63 -12.73 -5.16
C PHE A 75 -6.59 -12.98 -3.99
N ASN A 76 -6.03 -13.28 -2.82
CA ASN A 76 -6.79 -13.47 -1.59
C ASN A 76 -6.44 -12.36 -0.59
N ALA A 77 -7.27 -11.31 -0.54
CA ALA A 77 -7.12 -10.17 0.36
C ALA A 77 -7.02 -10.58 1.84
N ARG A 78 -7.82 -11.56 2.27
CA ARG A 78 -7.80 -12.04 3.68
C ARG A 78 -6.51 -12.73 4.10
N LYS A 79 -5.65 -13.10 3.14
CA LYS A 79 -4.36 -13.75 3.41
C LYS A 79 -3.18 -12.93 2.88
N GLY A 80 -3.43 -11.81 2.20
CA GLY A 80 -2.41 -11.08 1.46
C GLY A 80 -1.68 -11.95 0.43
N LYS A 81 -2.33 -12.95 -0.18
CA LYS A 81 -1.65 -13.90 -1.09
C LYS A 81 -2.01 -13.67 -2.54
N VAL A 82 -0.99 -13.64 -3.39
CA VAL A 82 -1.08 -13.67 -4.85
C VAL A 82 -0.59 -15.05 -5.32
N LEU A 83 -1.35 -15.70 -6.19
CA LEU A 83 -0.97 -16.97 -6.80
C LEU A 83 -1.15 -16.84 -8.31
N VAL A 84 -0.11 -17.20 -9.05
CA VAL A 84 -0.15 -17.32 -10.50
C VAL A 84 0.30 -18.71 -10.87
N ASN A 85 -0.48 -19.39 -11.70
CA ASN A 85 -0.09 -20.70 -12.21
C ASN A 85 -0.56 -20.91 -13.64
N THR A 86 0.14 -21.77 -14.37
CA THR A 86 -0.33 -22.24 -15.67
C THR A 86 -1.48 -23.24 -15.53
N GLN A 87 -2.35 -23.28 -16.53
CA GLN A 87 -3.33 -24.32 -16.76
C GLN A 87 -2.64 -25.44 -17.55
N GLY A 88 -2.58 -26.64 -16.95
CA GLY A 88 -1.91 -27.80 -17.53
C GLY A 88 -0.39 -27.73 -17.46
N PHE A 89 0.26 -28.44 -18.39
CA PHE A 89 1.71 -28.57 -18.46
C PHE A 89 2.39 -27.25 -18.82
N ALA A 90 3.50 -26.96 -18.15
CA ALA A 90 4.28 -25.75 -18.41
C ALA A 90 5.25 -25.95 -19.59
N LEU A 91 5.24 -25.02 -20.55
CA LEU A 91 6.23 -24.95 -21.62
C LEU A 91 7.48 -24.18 -21.16
N ALA A 92 8.58 -24.32 -21.92
CA ALA A 92 9.79 -23.52 -21.72
C ALA A 92 9.44 -22.02 -21.77
N ARG A 93 9.93 -21.23 -20.81
CA ARG A 93 9.63 -19.80 -20.56
C ARG A 93 8.31 -19.49 -19.84
N GLU A 94 7.40 -20.45 -19.66
CA GLU A 94 6.16 -20.17 -18.91
C GLU A 94 6.42 -19.92 -17.42
N ALA A 95 7.50 -20.49 -16.87
CA ALA A 95 7.95 -20.18 -15.52
C ALA A 95 8.34 -18.70 -15.35
N ASP A 96 9.01 -18.12 -16.35
CA ASP A 96 9.42 -16.71 -16.33
C ASP A 96 8.20 -15.79 -16.42
N ASN A 97 7.25 -16.12 -17.31
CA ASN A 97 5.99 -15.37 -17.42
C ASN A 97 5.19 -15.42 -16.11
N VAL A 98 5.04 -16.61 -15.52
CA VAL A 98 4.32 -16.79 -14.25
C VAL A 98 4.94 -15.95 -13.14
N LYS A 99 6.28 -15.92 -13.06
CA LYS A 99 7.01 -15.09 -12.09
C LYS A 99 6.85 -13.60 -12.37
N ALA A 100 6.98 -13.17 -13.63
CA ALA A 100 6.83 -11.77 -14.01
C ALA A 100 5.42 -11.23 -13.73
N ILE A 101 4.38 -12.02 -14.06
CA ILE A 101 2.99 -11.69 -13.74
C ILE A 101 2.83 -11.57 -12.23
N GLU A 102 3.26 -12.58 -11.46
CA GLU A 102 3.15 -12.56 -10.00
C GLU A 102 3.80 -11.31 -9.40
N SER A 103 5.06 -11.04 -9.75
CA SER A 103 5.81 -9.92 -9.17
C SER A 103 5.18 -8.58 -9.55
N GLY A 104 4.68 -8.44 -10.78
CA GLY A 104 3.95 -7.25 -11.22
C GLY A 104 2.64 -7.04 -10.47
N LEU A 105 1.86 -8.11 -10.26
CA LEU A 105 0.61 -8.05 -9.49
C LEU A 105 0.86 -7.75 -8.01
N THR A 106 1.88 -8.36 -7.40
CA THR A 106 2.27 -8.10 -6.01
C THR A 106 2.68 -6.64 -5.83
N ALA A 107 3.45 -6.08 -6.77
CA ALA A 107 3.83 -4.66 -6.75
C ALA A 107 2.62 -3.72 -6.91
N LEU A 108 1.72 -4.02 -7.86
CA LEU A 108 0.48 -3.24 -8.04
C LEU A 108 -0.39 -3.26 -6.79
N LEU A 109 -0.65 -4.44 -6.23
CA LEU A 109 -1.49 -4.60 -5.04
C LEU A 109 -0.89 -3.92 -3.81
N THR A 110 0.43 -4.01 -3.64
CA THR A 110 1.14 -3.25 -2.59
C THR A 110 0.94 -1.74 -2.78
N GLY A 111 1.07 -1.24 -4.01
CA GLY A 111 0.85 0.17 -4.32
C GLY A 111 -0.60 0.62 -4.06
N LEU A 112 -1.60 -0.17 -4.49
CA LEU A 112 -3.01 0.12 -4.24
C LEU A 112 -3.33 0.13 -2.74
N GLY A 113 -2.83 -0.87 -2.00
CA GLY A 113 -2.98 -0.93 -0.55
C GLY A 113 -2.32 0.27 0.14
N GLY A 114 -1.12 0.66 -0.30
CA GLY A 114 -0.43 1.85 0.21
C GLY A 114 -1.21 3.15 -0.04
N VAL A 115 -1.82 3.30 -1.23
CA VAL A 115 -2.69 4.45 -1.53
C VAL A 115 -3.94 4.45 -0.64
N ALA A 116 -4.56 3.30 -0.43
CA ALA A 116 -5.72 3.18 0.47
C ALA A 116 -5.35 3.54 1.92
N LEU A 117 -4.15 3.14 2.36
CA LEU A 117 -3.60 3.47 3.67
C LEU A 117 -3.39 4.97 3.85
N GLN A 118 -2.74 5.60 2.88
CA GLN A 118 -2.54 7.05 2.84
C GLN A 118 -3.87 7.81 2.95
N ASN A 119 -4.89 7.38 2.19
CA ASN A 119 -6.22 7.99 2.25
C ASN A 119 -6.90 7.78 3.62
N ARG A 120 -6.71 6.61 4.24
CA ARG A 120 -7.23 6.33 5.59
C ARG A 120 -6.58 7.25 6.64
N ILE A 121 -5.26 7.40 6.61
CA ILE A 121 -4.53 8.29 7.52
C ILE A 121 -5.01 9.74 7.32
N LEU A 122 -5.09 10.21 6.08
CA LEU A 122 -5.53 11.58 5.80
C LEU A 122 -6.97 11.83 6.26
N SER A 123 -7.86 10.84 6.08
CA SER A 123 -9.24 10.92 6.56
C SER A 123 -9.29 10.98 8.09
N ALA A 124 -8.43 10.23 8.78
CA ALA A 124 -8.33 10.24 10.23
C ALA A 124 -7.80 11.58 10.78
N ILE A 125 -6.84 12.19 10.08
CA ILE A 125 -6.35 13.54 10.40
C ILE A 125 -7.49 14.57 10.29
N LYS A 126 -8.27 14.53 9.21
CA LYS A 126 -9.44 15.40 9.02
C LYS A 126 -10.50 15.16 10.11
N ALA A 127 -10.77 13.89 10.44
CA ALA A 127 -11.73 13.52 11.48
C ALA A 127 -11.28 13.92 12.90
N ALA A 128 -9.96 14.01 13.13
CA ALA A 128 -9.39 14.57 14.36
C ALA A 128 -9.50 16.11 14.46
N GLY A 129 -10.06 16.76 13.44
CA GLY A 129 -10.28 18.20 13.42
C GLY A 129 -9.08 19.02 12.94
N HIS A 130 -8.07 18.39 12.34
CA HIS A 130 -6.91 19.10 11.78
C HIS A 130 -7.15 19.42 10.30
N PRO A 131 -7.29 20.71 9.93
CA PRO A 131 -7.50 21.12 8.55
C PRO A 131 -6.32 20.70 7.65
N VAL A 132 -6.62 20.19 6.46
CA VAL A 132 -5.63 19.92 5.42
C VAL A 132 -5.57 21.14 4.49
N ILE A 133 -4.44 21.84 4.51
CA ILE A 133 -4.19 23.06 3.73
C ILE A 133 -3.84 22.70 2.28
N SER A 134 -3.02 21.66 2.10
CA SER A 134 -2.64 21.19 0.77
C SER A 134 -2.35 19.68 0.79
N GLU A 135 -2.54 19.05 -0.36
CA GLU A 135 -2.30 17.62 -0.57
C GLU A 135 -1.64 17.41 -1.93
N GLN A 136 -0.54 16.68 -1.96
CA GLN A 136 0.12 16.27 -3.21
C GLN A 136 0.68 14.85 -3.09
N ARG A 137 0.82 14.18 -4.23
CA ARG A 137 1.52 12.89 -4.33
C ARG A 137 2.84 13.11 -5.02
N ALA A 138 3.94 12.80 -4.33
CA ALA A 138 5.27 12.88 -4.89
C ALA A 138 5.45 11.81 -6.00
N GLY A 139 6.46 11.99 -6.87
CA GLY A 139 6.72 11.07 -7.98
C GLY A 139 7.02 9.63 -7.55
N ASN A 140 7.41 9.40 -6.31
CA ASN A 140 7.60 8.08 -5.71
C ASN A 140 6.31 7.49 -5.09
N GLY A 141 5.17 8.16 -5.21
CA GLY A 141 3.88 7.74 -4.67
C GLY A 141 3.63 8.10 -3.20
N ALA A 142 4.57 8.77 -2.52
CA ALA A 142 4.33 9.25 -1.16
C ALA A 142 3.29 10.37 -1.14
N LEU A 143 2.36 10.31 -0.18
CA LEU A 143 1.43 11.39 0.12
C LEU A 143 2.17 12.45 0.93
N VAL A 144 2.10 13.71 0.50
CA VAL A 144 2.61 14.86 1.25
C VAL A 144 1.43 15.79 1.49
N ALA A 145 1.04 15.94 2.75
CA ALA A 145 -0.04 16.82 3.18
C ALA A 145 0.49 17.92 4.08
N SER A 146 0.06 19.16 3.86
CA SER A 146 0.28 20.26 4.81
C SER A 146 -0.98 20.42 5.64
N ILE A 147 -0.84 20.44 6.96
CA ILE A 147 -1.95 20.46 7.91
C ILE A 147 -1.74 21.56 8.96
N ASP A 148 -2.83 21.98 9.58
CA ASP A 148 -2.80 22.87 10.74
C ASP A 148 -3.04 22.07 12.04
N LEU A 149 -2.01 21.98 12.88
CA LEU A 149 -2.05 21.35 14.20
C LEU A 149 -2.42 22.36 15.31
N SER A 150 -3.63 22.93 15.19
CA SER A 150 -4.17 23.92 16.14
C SER A 150 -3.31 25.19 16.24
N GLY A 151 -3.08 25.85 15.10
CA GLY A 151 -2.27 27.05 14.96
C GLY A 151 -0.81 26.79 14.63
N LEU A 152 -0.43 25.53 14.34
CA LEU A 152 0.94 25.14 14.02
C LEU A 152 1.00 24.43 12.68
N ALA A 153 1.63 25.05 11.69
CA ALA A 153 1.81 24.45 10.38
C ALA A 153 2.70 23.19 10.48
N ALA A 154 2.18 22.07 9.99
CA ALA A 154 2.89 20.80 9.95
C ALA A 154 2.78 20.13 8.58
N ARG A 155 3.79 19.35 8.24
CA ARG A 155 3.86 18.53 7.04
C ARG A 155 3.81 17.07 7.44
N VAL A 156 2.84 16.34 6.89
CA VAL A 156 2.69 14.90 7.03
C VAL A 156 3.11 14.23 5.74
N VAL A 157 4.05 13.30 5.82
CA VAL A 157 4.50 12.47 4.70
C VAL A 157 4.11 11.04 5.01
N VAL A 158 3.41 10.37 4.09
CA VAL A 158 3.02 8.96 4.22
C VAL A 158 3.52 8.19 3.01
N THR A 159 4.38 7.19 3.20
CA THR A 159 4.88 6.34 2.11
C THR A 159 3.88 5.23 1.76
N LEU A 160 4.04 4.60 0.59
CA LEU A 160 3.21 3.45 0.21
C LEU A 160 3.42 2.22 1.13
N GLY A 161 4.55 2.18 1.84
CA GLY A 161 4.86 1.13 2.82
C GLY A 161 4.24 1.37 4.20
N GLY A 162 3.54 2.49 4.40
CA GLY A 162 2.91 2.85 5.67
C GLY A 162 3.83 3.55 6.66
N GLU A 163 5.00 4.01 6.22
CA GLU A 163 5.82 4.91 7.04
C GLU A 163 5.15 6.29 7.03
N VAL A 164 5.01 6.87 8.21
CA VAL A 164 4.45 8.19 8.42
C VAL A 164 5.53 9.06 9.03
N SER A 165 5.63 10.29 8.55
CA SER A 165 6.49 11.30 9.14
C SER A 165 5.76 12.60 9.31
N VAL A 166 5.92 13.23 10.48
CA VAL A 166 5.26 14.50 10.80
C VAL A 166 6.34 15.51 11.17
N ILE A 167 6.28 16.68 10.55
CA ILE A 167 7.30 17.72 10.64
C ILE A 167 6.61 19.04 10.94
N THR A 168 6.93 19.70 12.05
CA THR A 168 6.42 21.06 12.32
C THR A 168 7.40 22.10 11.79
N THR A 169 6.93 23.05 10.99
CA THR A 169 7.82 24.05 10.34
C THR A 169 7.93 25.37 11.12
N GLU A 170 7.21 25.50 12.22
CA GLU A 170 7.17 26.70 13.06
C GLU A 170 7.07 26.28 14.54
N GLY A 171 7.18 27.24 15.46
CA GLY A 171 7.07 27.02 16.91
C GLY A 171 8.36 26.55 17.60
N THR A 172 8.24 26.21 18.88
CA THR A 172 9.33 25.60 19.66
C THR A 172 9.33 24.08 19.52
N PHE A 173 10.44 23.42 19.88
CA PHE A 173 10.51 21.96 19.90
C PHE A 173 9.46 21.35 20.82
N GLU A 174 9.27 21.90 22.03
CA GLU A 174 8.29 21.40 23.00
C GLU A 174 6.85 21.55 22.49
N ASP A 175 6.53 22.69 21.85
CA ASP A 175 5.23 22.89 21.23
C ASP A 175 4.99 21.87 20.11
N GLY A 176 5.97 21.72 19.21
CA GLY A 176 5.89 20.80 18.09
C GLY A 176 5.75 19.34 18.55
N LYS A 177 6.57 18.93 19.53
CA LYS A 177 6.52 17.61 20.13
C LYS A 177 5.15 17.34 20.75
N GLY A 178 4.63 18.24 21.58
CA GLY A 178 3.32 18.08 22.20
C GLY A 178 2.17 17.98 21.19
N LYS A 179 2.24 18.76 20.10
CA LYS A 179 1.24 18.68 19.01
C LYS A 179 1.33 17.36 18.23
N ILE A 180 2.55 16.88 17.94
CA ILE A 180 2.76 15.59 17.28
C ILE A 180 2.26 14.44 18.17
N GLU A 181 2.62 14.42 19.45
CA GLU A 181 2.15 13.40 20.40
C GLU A 181 0.62 13.41 20.52
N GLY A 182 0.01 14.61 20.57
CA GLY A 182 -1.45 14.76 20.57
C GLY A 182 -2.10 14.22 19.29
N LEU A 183 -1.54 14.53 18.12
CA LEU A 183 -2.00 13.97 16.85
C LEU A 183 -1.92 12.43 16.86
N LEU A 184 -0.79 11.88 17.28
CA LEU A 184 -0.57 10.42 17.31
C LEU A 184 -1.55 9.72 18.26
N ALA A 185 -1.82 10.32 19.43
CA ALA A 185 -2.83 9.80 20.36
C ALA A 185 -4.24 9.80 19.74
N GLN A 186 -4.60 10.87 19.01
CA GLN A 186 -5.90 10.96 18.32
C GLN A 186 -6.01 9.96 17.16
N LEU A 187 -4.95 9.73 16.40
CA LEU A 187 -4.92 8.70 15.36
C LEU A 187 -5.01 7.30 15.98
N GLY A 188 -4.32 7.07 17.09
CA GLY A 188 -4.43 5.84 17.89
C GLY A 188 -5.85 5.56 18.37
N ALA A 189 -6.55 6.58 18.86
CA ALA A 189 -7.96 6.48 19.27
C ALA A 189 -8.91 6.13 18.11
N GLN A 190 -8.50 6.41 16.86
CA GLN A 190 -9.22 6.03 15.64
C GLN A 190 -8.80 4.66 15.09
N GLY A 191 -8.04 3.89 15.85
CA GLY A 191 -7.60 2.54 15.47
C GLY A 191 -6.48 2.53 14.43
N LEU A 192 -5.70 3.62 14.32
CA LEU A 192 -4.43 3.62 13.59
C LEU A 192 -3.30 3.34 14.58
N THR A 193 -2.82 2.10 14.60
CA THR A 193 -1.67 1.73 15.41
C THR A 193 -0.40 2.27 14.77
N ILE A 194 0.11 3.36 15.31
CA ILE A 194 1.32 4.00 14.83
C ILE A 194 2.43 3.71 15.83
N THR A 195 3.46 2.98 15.40
CA THR A 195 4.62 2.68 16.24
C THR A 195 5.69 3.74 16.01
N LEU A 196 6.15 4.37 17.09
CA LEU A 196 7.33 5.24 17.04
C LEU A 196 8.56 4.36 16.81
N GLU A 197 9.21 4.49 15.65
CA GLU A 197 10.48 3.80 15.43
C GLU A 197 11.63 4.48 16.17
N ARG A 198 11.50 5.78 16.40
CA ARG A 198 12.45 6.62 17.11
C ARG A 198 11.72 7.64 17.98
N PRO A 199 12.37 8.15 19.04
CA PRO A 199 11.89 9.33 19.75
C PRO A 199 11.67 10.51 18.78
N ILE A 200 10.81 11.45 19.16
CA ILE A 200 10.64 12.70 18.42
C ILE A 200 11.95 13.49 18.52
N GLU A 201 12.53 13.83 17.38
CA GLU A 201 13.83 14.49 17.28
C GLU A 201 13.67 15.95 16.88
N SER A 202 14.68 16.77 17.19
CA SER A 202 14.79 18.13 16.66
C SER A 202 15.89 18.16 15.61
N HIS A 203 15.57 18.62 14.40
CA HIS A 203 16.56 18.83 13.35
C HIS A 203 16.66 20.33 13.06
N ARG A 204 17.87 20.87 13.18
CA ARG A 204 18.18 22.27 12.84
C ARG A 204 18.68 22.29 11.39
N HIS A 205 17.94 22.91 10.49
CA HIS A 205 18.48 23.28 9.20
C HIS A 205 19.22 24.60 9.37
N ASP A 206 20.55 24.56 9.32
CA ASP A 206 21.38 25.76 9.24
C ASP A 206 21.23 26.36 7.83
N ASP A 207 20.10 27.03 7.58
CA ASP A 207 19.96 27.95 6.47
C ASP A 207 20.53 29.31 6.92
N PRO A 208 21.64 29.79 6.33
CA PRO A 208 22.32 31.01 6.80
C PRO A 208 21.48 32.30 6.68
N GLN A 209 20.28 32.26 6.09
CA GLN A 209 19.38 33.41 6.00
C GLN A 209 18.20 33.43 6.99
N THR A 210 18.02 32.41 7.85
CA THR A 210 16.94 32.44 8.84
C THR A 210 17.45 32.22 10.26
N ALA A 211 17.18 33.18 11.15
CA ALA A 211 17.42 33.07 12.58
C ALA A 211 16.93 31.71 13.12
N ALA A 212 17.72 31.08 13.99
CA ALA A 212 17.56 29.73 14.52
C ALA A 212 16.09 29.31 14.76
N ARG A 213 15.54 28.49 13.86
CA ARG A 213 14.26 27.79 14.03
C ARG A 213 14.54 26.34 14.42
N HIS A 214 13.96 25.88 15.52
CA HIS A 214 14.00 24.48 15.94
C HIS A 214 12.69 23.82 15.51
N HIS A 215 12.77 22.74 14.73
CA HIS A 215 11.61 21.99 14.23
C HIS A 215 11.56 20.61 14.87
N ALA A 216 10.36 20.15 15.24
CA ALA A 216 10.15 18.78 15.72
C ALA A 216 9.86 17.86 14.53
N TYR A 217 10.51 16.69 14.54
CA TYR A 217 10.39 15.66 13.52
C TYR A 217 10.01 14.33 14.16
N TRP A 218 9.09 13.60 13.53
CA TRP A 218 8.78 12.24 13.90
C TRP A 218 8.78 11.28 12.70
N HIS A 219 9.34 10.08 12.89
CA HIS A 219 9.25 8.92 11.99
C HIS A 219 8.59 7.74 12.71
N GLY A 220 7.66 7.08 12.04
CA GLY A 220 7.24 5.75 12.45
C GLY A 220 6.44 5.02 11.40
N ARG A 221 5.97 3.84 11.76
CA ARG A 221 5.31 2.93 10.83
C ARG A 221 3.96 2.52 11.36
N GLN A 222 2.97 2.52 10.46
CA GLN A 222 1.68 1.90 10.77
C GLN A 222 1.83 0.38 10.75
N VAL A 223 1.41 -0.25 11.85
CA VAL A 223 1.41 -1.70 12.08
C VAL A 223 -0.01 -2.24 12.07
#